data_AF-A0A1I1CB19-F1
#
_entry.id   AF-A0A1I1CB19-F1
#
_cell.length_a   1.000
_cell.length_b   1.000
_cell.length_c   1.000
_cell.angle_alpha   90.00
_cell.angle_beta   90.00
_cell.angle_gamma   90.00
#
_symmetry.space_group_name_H-M   'P 1'
#
loop_
_entity.id
_entity.type
_entity.pdbx_description
1 polymer ?
#
loop_
_entity_poly.entity_id
_entity_poly.type
_entity_poly.pdbx_seq_one_letter_code
_entity_poly.pdbx_strand_id
1 'polypeptide(L)' 'MDEDAPKLKVRLVGRDGRRRYDPASRDRLVAACLEPGVSVSRLAREQGVNANL' A
#
# COMPACT_ATOMS: atom_id res chain seq x y z
N MET A 1 -16.62 8.16 -6.89
CA MET A 1 -16.03 8.93 -5.79
C MET A 1 -14.57 8.57 -5.78
N ASP A 2 -13.73 9.60 -5.78
CA ASP A 2 -12.33 9.59 -6.18
C ASP A 2 -11.48 8.70 -5.25
N GLU A 3 -11.26 7.46 -5.67
CA GLU A 3 -10.46 6.45 -4.98
C GLU A 3 -8.96 6.64 -5.27
N ASP A 4 -8.46 7.88 -5.06
CA ASP A 4 -7.02 8.14 -4.98
C ASP A 4 -6.50 7.58 -3.64
N ALA A 5 -6.55 6.26 -3.49
CA ALA A 5 -5.90 5.56 -2.42
C ALA A 5 -4.41 6.00 -2.41
N PRO A 6 -3.89 6.54 -1.29
CA PRO A 6 -2.59 7.18 -1.28
C PRO A 6 -1.51 6.19 -1.70
N LYS A 7 -0.87 6.46 -2.85
CA LYS A 7 0.13 5.57 -3.46
C LYS A 7 1.29 5.30 -2.49
N LEU A 8 1.59 4.02 -2.27
CA LEU A 8 2.73 3.56 -1.49
C LEU A 8 4.03 4.18 -2.04
N LYS A 9 4.69 4.99 -1.20
CA LYS A 9 5.88 5.72 -1.60
C LYS A 9 7.12 4.88 -1.34
N VAL A 10 7.87 4.54 -2.38
CA VAL A 10 9.14 3.82 -2.24
C VAL A 10 10.20 4.80 -1.71
N ARG A 11 10.85 4.44 -0.60
CA ARG A 11 11.99 5.17 -0.04
C ARG A 11 13.33 4.65 -0.54
N LEU A 12 13.45 3.33 -0.66
CA LEU A 12 14.69 2.66 -1.05
C LEU A 12 14.38 1.38 -1.83
N VAL A 13 15.21 1.08 -2.82
CA VAL A 13 15.27 -0.24 -3.44
C VAL A 13 16.59 -0.87 -3.03
N GLY A 14 16.53 -2.01 -2.34
CA GLY A 14 17.70 -2.77 -1.93
C GLY A 14 18.42 -3.40 -3.12
N ARG A 15 19.67 -3.84 -2.91
CA ARG A 15 20.44 -4.58 -3.93
C ARG A 15 19.80 -5.93 -4.30
N ASP A 16 18.96 -6.45 -3.42
CA ASP A 16 18.12 -7.64 -3.60
C ASP A 16 16.82 -7.36 -4.38
N GLY A 17 16.63 -6.12 -4.85
CA GLY A 17 15.42 -5.70 -5.58
C GLY A 17 14.21 -5.44 -4.67
N ARG A 18 14.34 -5.60 -3.35
CA ARG A 18 13.23 -5.37 -2.43
C ARG A 18 12.98 -3.88 -2.23
N ARG A 19 11.71 -3.46 -2.33
CA ARG A 19 11.28 -2.09 -2.06
C ARG A 19 11.04 -1.90 -0.57
N ARG A 20 11.58 -0.83 -0.01
CA ARG A 20 11.23 -0.33 1.32
C ARG A 20 10.35 0.90 1.16
N TYR A 21 9.16 0.84 1.74
CA TYR A 21 8.17 1.90 1.64
C TYR A 21 8.32 2.92 2.76
N ASP A 22 7.79 4.11 2.51
CA ASP A 22 7.65 5.13 3.52
C ASP A 22 6.67 4.68 4.61
N PRO A 23 7.08 4.71 5.90
CA PRO A 23 6.24 4.25 6.99
C PRO A 23 4.87 4.94 7.01
N ALA A 24 4.83 6.27 6.83
CA ALA A 24 3.57 7.00 6.84
C ALA A 24 2.67 6.63 5.65
N SER A 25 3.23 6.36 4.47
CA SER A 25 2.44 5.84 3.34
C SER A 25 1.87 4.45 3.61
N ARG A 26 2.64 3.59 4.30
CA ARG A 26 2.19 2.24 4.67
C ARG A 26 1.11 2.30 5.74
N ASP A 27 1.25 3.16 6.73
CA ASP A 27 0.27 3.30 7.81
C ASP A 27 -1.07 3.82 7.28
N ARG A 28 -1.06 4.72 6.30
CA ARG A 28 -2.29 5.14 5.59
C ARG A 28 -2.96 3.99 4.85
N LEU A 29 -2.19 3.14 4.18
CA LEU A 29 -2.73 1.95 3.51
C LEU A 29 -3.34 0.98 4.52
N VAL A 30 -2.68 0.73 5.64
CA VAL A 30 -3.20 -0.12 6.71
C VAL A 30 -4.49 0.47 7.28
N ALA A 31 -4.53 1.76 7.56
CA ALA A 31 -5.74 2.43 8.04
C ALA A 31 -6.91 2.28 7.06
N ALA A 32 -6.66 2.47 5.77
CA ALA A 32 -7.69 2.28 4.74
C ALA A 32 -8.18 0.82 4.66
N CYS A 33 -7.30 -0.16 4.87
CA CYS A 33 -7.67 -1.59 4.92
C CYS A 33 -8.51 -1.98 6.15
N LEU A 34 -8.53 -1.16 7.20
CA LEU A 34 -9.30 -1.43 8.43
C LEU A 34 -10.74 -0.91 8.34
N GLU A 35 -11.08 -0.12 7.31
CA GLU A 35 -12.43 0.39 7.12
C GLU A 35 -13.41 -0.76 6.77
N PRO A 36 -14.61 -0.80 7.37
CA PRO A 36 -15.57 -1.85 7.13
C PRO A 36 -16.06 -1.86 5.66
N GLY A 37 -16.12 -3.05 5.06
CA GLY A 37 -16.52 -3.23 3.67
C GLY A 37 -15.40 -3.04 2.64
N VAL A 38 -14.19 -2.71 3.10
CA VAL A 38 -13.01 -2.58 2.23
C VAL A 38 -12.40 -3.94 1.92
N SER A 39 -11.94 -4.11 0.67
CA SER A 39 -11.18 -5.28 0.24
C SER A 39 -9.69 -4.98 0.24
N VAL A 40 -8.95 -5.64 1.13
CA VAL A 40 -7.48 -5.54 1.22
C VAL A 40 -6.82 -5.88 -0.11
N SER A 41 -7.29 -6.93 -0.79
CA SER A 41 -6.76 -7.34 -2.10
C SER A 41 -7.00 -6.30 -3.19
N ARG A 42 -8.11 -5.57 -3.13
CA ARG A 42 -8.40 -4.48 -4.08
C ARG A 42 -7.44 -3.32 -3.86
N LEU A 43 -7.32 -2.84 -2.62
CA LEU A 43 -6.37 -1.77 -2.29
C LEU A 43 -4.94 -2.15 -2.66
N ALA A 44 -4.50 -3.37 -2.32
CA ALA A 44 -3.15 -3.81 -2.65
C ALA A 44 -2.87 -3.73 -4.17
N ARG A 45 -3.84 -4.11 -5.01
CA ARG A 45 -3.70 -4.04 -6.48
C ARG A 45 -3.63 -2.61 -6.99
N GLU A 46 -4.45 -1.71 -6.47
CA GLU A 46 -4.42 -0.28 -6.80
C GLU A 46 -3.08 0.37 -6.42
N GLN A 47 -2.49 -0.12 -5.33
CA GLN A 47 -1.18 0.29 -4.84
C GLN A 47 -0.02 -0.43 -5.55
N GLY A 48 -0.29 -1.39 -6.43
CA GLY A 48 0.72 -2.16 -7.14
C GLY A 48 1.55 -3.08 -6.25
N VAL A 49 0.99 -3.53 -5.12
CA VAL A 49 1.65 -4.43 -4.16
C VAL A 49 0.90 -5.74 -3.99
N ASN A 50 1.62 -6.76 -3.54
CA ASN A 50 1.01 -8.03 -3.16
C ASN A 50 0.26 -7.85 -1.84
N ALA A 51 -0.97 -8.36 -1.74
CA ALA A 51 -1.77 -8.28 -0.52
C ALA A 51 -1.20 -9.13 0.65
N ASN A 52 -0.33 -10.09 0.35
CA ASN A 52 0.35 -10.97 1.31
C ASN A 52 1.77 -10.47 1.67
N LEU A 53 2.06 -9.17 1.48
CA LEU A 53 3.39 -8.60 1.71
C LEU A 53 3.87 -8.75 3.17
#